data_AF-A0A1V5HKA0-F1
#
_entry.id   AF-A0A1V5HKA0-F1
#
_cell.length_a   1.000
_cell.length_b   1.000
_cell.length_c   1.000
_cell.angle_alpha   90.00
_cell.angle_beta   90.00
_cell.angle_gamma   90.00
#
_symmetry.space_group_name_H-M   'P 1'
#
loop_
_entity.id
_entity.type
_entity.pdbx_description
1 polymer ?
#
loop_
_entity_poly.entity_id
_entity_poly.type
_entity_poly.pdbx_seq_one_letter_code
_entity_poly.pdbx_strand_id
1 'polypeptide(L)' 'MKHYVLQKGVYVYERYLDNKNILVFMNGTSNDVEINLDRYAESIKNRQSGKDVISGRTVSLDNTLKLSPKEILILE' A
#
# COMPACT_ATOMS: atom_id res chain seq x y z
N MET A 1 -7.18 -5.03 -12.86
CA MET A 1 -7.01 -3.96 -11.84
C MET A 1 -7.93 -4.32 -10.68
N LYS A 2 -7.45 -4.31 -9.44
CA LYS A 2 -8.29 -4.45 -8.23
C LYS A 2 -8.08 -3.21 -7.37
N HIS A 3 -9.16 -2.73 -6.77
CA HIS A 3 -9.13 -1.60 -5.86
C HIS A 3 -9.98 -1.90 -4.63
N TYR A 4 -9.67 -1.19 -3.55
CA TYR A 4 -10.35 -1.35 -2.27
C TYR A 4 -11.12 -0.07 -1.95
N VAL A 5 -12.33 -0.22 -1.41
CA VAL A 5 -13.10 0.92 -0.85
C VAL A 5 -12.23 1.61 0.21
N LEU A 6 -12.30 2.95 0.29
CA LEU A 6 -11.48 3.71 1.23
C LEU A 6 -11.66 3.21 2.67
N GLN A 7 -10.55 3.09 3.39
CA GLN A 7 -10.54 2.82 4.83
C GLN A 7 -9.69 3.88 5.51
N LYS A 8 -10.24 4.57 6.52
CA LYS A 8 -9.56 5.68 7.22
C LYS A 8 -9.00 6.76 6.28
N GLY A 9 -9.68 7.01 5.16
CA GLY A 9 -9.23 7.97 4.13
C GLY A 9 -8.03 7.50 3.29
N VAL A 10 -7.63 6.24 3.40
CA VAL A 10 -6.60 5.62 2.56
C VAL A 10 -7.25 4.92 1.38
N TYR A 11 -6.81 5.24 0.16
CA TYR A 11 -7.19 4.53 -1.06
C TYR A 11 -6.07 3.57 -1.45
N VAL A 12 -6.45 2.32 -1.75
CA VAL A 12 -5.51 1.25 -2.09
C VAL A 12 -5.94 0.58 -3.37
N TYR A 13 -5.01 0.38 -4.29
CA TYR A 13 -5.25 -0.37 -5.52
C TYR A 13 -3.99 -1.09 -6.00
N GLU A 14 -4.21 -2.18 -6.73
CA GLU A 14 -3.14 -2.92 -7.41
C GLU A 14 -3.22 -2.76 -8.92
N ARG A 15 -2.04 -2.72 -9.53
CA ARG A 15 -1.88 -2.82 -10.97
C ARG A 15 -0.98 -4.00 -11.27
N TYR A 16 -1.29 -4.72 -12.34
CA TYR A 16 -0.47 -5.80 -12.84
C TYR A 16 -0.24 -5.60 -14.33
N LEU A 17 0.95 -6.02 -14.78
CA LEU A 17 1.35 -6.11 -16.17
C LEU A 17 2.26 -7.33 -16.28
N ASP A 18 1.82 -8.34 -17.02
CA ASP A 18 2.49 -9.64 -17.10
C ASP A 18 2.79 -10.22 -15.71
N ASN A 19 4.07 -10.48 -15.43
CA ASN A 19 4.54 -11.02 -14.16
C ASN A 19 4.86 -9.95 -13.12
N LYS A 20 4.59 -8.67 -13.41
CA LYS A 20 4.82 -7.56 -12.49
C LYS A 20 3.50 -7.12 -11.85
N ASN A 21 3.56 -6.83 -10.56
CA ASN A 21 2.45 -6.26 -9.80
C ASN A 21 2.99 -5.15 -8.90
N ILE A 22 2.29 -4.02 -8.86
CA ILE A 22 2.53 -2.95 -7.91
C ILE A 22 1.31 -2.74 -7.02
N LEU A 23 1.57 -2.38 -5.77
CA LEU A 23 0.55 -2.02 -4.79
C LEU A 23 0.70 -0.55 -4.43
N VAL A 24 -0.38 0.21 -4.59
CA VAL A 24 -0.39 1.66 -4.36
C VAL A 24 -1.24 1.97 -3.14
N PHE A 25 -0.65 2.65 -2.15
CA PHE A 25 -1.33 3.17 -0.97
C PHE A 25 -1.29 4.69 -0.98
N MET A 26 -2.44 5.33 -0.80
CA MET A 26 -2.53 6.80 -0.81
C MET A 26 -3.30 7.28 0.42
N ASN A 27 -2.62 7.97 1.33
CA ASN A 27 -3.27 8.64 2.45
C ASN A 27 -3.90 9.96 1.97
N GLY A 28 -5.21 9.97 1.77
CA GLY A 28 -5.95 11.18 1.36
C GLY A 28 -6.13 12.21 2.48
N THR A 29 -5.76 11.89 3.72
CA THR A 29 -6.00 12.75 4.89
C THR A 29 -4.81 13.68 5.18
N SER A 30 -5.02 14.63 6.09
CA SER A 30 -3.96 15.52 6.59
C SER A 30 -3.33 15.03 7.90
N ASN A 31 -3.61 13.78 8.30
CA ASN A 31 -3.12 13.17 9.54
C ASN A 31 -2.29 11.92 9.23
N ASP A 32 -1.47 11.49 10.19
CA ASP A 32 -0.94 10.13 10.20
C ASP A 32 -2.11 9.13 10.21
N VAL A 33 -2.01 8.08 9.39
CA VAL A 33 -3.00 7.00 9.37
C VAL A 33 -2.30 5.66 9.50
N GLU A 34 -2.86 4.78 10.32
CA GLU A 34 -2.46 3.38 10.41
C GLU A 34 -3.60 2.47 9.94
N ILE A 35 -3.31 1.61 8.96
CA ILE A 35 -4.23 0.63 8.40
C ILE A 35 -3.76 -0.79 8.71
N ASN A 36 -4.70 -1.71 8.93
CA ASN A 36 -4.41 -3.13 9.05
C ASN A 36 -4.30 -3.76 7.64
N LEU A 37 -3.29 -4.60 7.43
CA LEU A 37 -2.94 -5.17 6.14
C LEU A 37 -3.69 -6.47 5.81
N ASP A 38 -4.38 -7.11 6.76
CA ASP A 38 -5.19 -8.31 6.53
C ASP A 38 -6.24 -8.09 5.44
N ARG A 39 -6.78 -6.86 5.38
CA ARG A 39 -7.73 -6.45 4.34
C ARG A 39 -7.15 -6.53 2.92
N TYR A 40 -5.84 -6.36 2.77
CA TYR A 40 -5.14 -6.33 1.48
C TYR A 40 -4.35 -7.63 1.23
N ALA A 41 -4.53 -8.66 2.07
CA ALA A 41 -3.78 -9.91 2.01
C ALA A 41 -3.84 -10.60 0.63
N GLU A 42 -4.96 -10.51 -0.09
CA GLU A 42 -5.08 -11.06 -1.44
C GLU A 42 -4.12 -10.42 -2.47
N SER A 43 -3.84 -9.11 -2.31
CA SER A 43 -2.93 -8.36 -3.18
C SER A 43 -1.49 -8.41 -2.68
N ILE A 44 -1.28 -8.42 -1.36
CA ILE A 44 0.04 -8.55 -0.72
C ILE A 44 0.61 -9.96 -0.90
N LYS A 45 -0.26 -10.98 -0.87
CA LYS A 45 0.10 -12.40 -0.94
C LYS A 45 1.12 -12.74 0.14
N ASN A 46 2.30 -13.22 -0.25
CA ASN A 46 3.38 -13.63 0.66
C ASN A 46 4.52 -12.60 0.75
N ARG A 47 4.29 -11.36 0.30
CA ARG A 47 5.29 -10.28 0.39
C ARG A 47 5.43 -9.83 1.84
N GLN A 48 6.64 -9.92 2.38
CA GLN A 48 6.98 -9.39 3.70
C GLN A 48 7.43 -7.91 3.65
N SER A 49 7.83 -7.44 2.46
CA SER A 49 8.20 -6.06 2.23
C SER A 49 8.00 -5.70 0.77
N GLY A 50 8.05 -4.40 0.48
CA GLY A 50 8.03 -3.87 -0.89
C GLY A 50 8.95 -2.65 -0.99
N LYS A 51 9.57 -2.48 -2.16
CA LYS A 51 10.39 -1.29 -2.42
C LYS A 51 9.49 -0.17 -2.91
N ASP A 52 9.50 0.98 -2.24
CA ASP A 52 8.81 2.16 -2.74
C ASP A 52 9.58 2.76 -3.92
N VAL A 53 8.96 2.80 -5.10
CA VAL A 53 9.64 3.28 -6.32
C VAL A 53 9.89 4.78 -6.31
N ILE A 54 9.18 5.55 -5.48
CA ILE A 54 9.35 7.01 -5.37
C ILE A 54 10.58 7.33 -4.52
N SER A 55 10.64 6.81 -3.29
CA SER A 55 11.73 7.13 -2.35
C SER A 55 12.91 6.15 -2.40
N GLY A 56 12.73 4.97 -2.99
CA GLY A 56 13.72 3.89 -3.04
C GLY A 56 13.86 3.08 -1.74
N ARG A 57 13.14 3.46 -0.67
CA ARG A 57 13.20 2.76 0.63
C ARG A 57 12.40 1.46 0.60
N THR A 58 12.83 0.49 1.39
CA THR A 58 12.06 -0.74 1.64
C THR A 58 11.05 -0.51 2.76
N VAL A 59 9.80 -0.88 2.52
CA VAL A 59 8.68 -0.78 3.47
C VAL A 59 8.30 -2.19 3.92
N SER A 60 8.21 -2.42 5.23
CA SER A 60 7.73 -3.68 5.79
C SER A 60 6.21 -3.82 5.60
N LEU A 61 5.76 -5.03 5.26
CA LEU A 61 4.35 -5.39 5.08
C LEU A 61 3.93 -6.45 6.11
N ASP A 62 3.97 -6.04 7.39
CA ASP A 62 3.55 -6.87 8.52
C ASP A 62 2.03 -6.78 8.73
N ASN A 63 1.57 -6.66 9.98
CA ASN A 63 0.14 -6.59 10.30
C ASN A 63 -0.47 -5.21 10.00
N THR A 64 0.32 -4.14 10.13
CA THR A 64 -0.16 -2.77 9.92
C THR A 64 0.82 -1.96 9.06
N LEU A 65 0.29 -0.92 8.41
CA LEU A 65 1.05 0.05 7.64
C LEU A 65 0.70 1.44 8.12
N LYS A 66 1.72 2.19 8.52
CA LYS A 66 1.62 3.60 8.87
C LYS A 66 1.95 4.47 7.66
N LEU A 67 1.10 5.46 7.40
CA LEU A 67 1.23 6.44 6.33
C LEU A 67 1.22 7.85 6.91
N SER A 68 2.19 8.67 6.55
CA SER A 68 2.22 10.09 6.88
C SER A 68 1.14 10.89 6.13
N PRO A 69 0.79 12.12 6.58
CA PRO A 69 -0.15 12.98 5.87
C PRO A 69 0.17 13.09 4.38
N LYS A 70 -0.82 12.86 3.52
CA LYS A 70 -0.68 12.95 2.05
C LYS A 70 0.38 12.01 1.43
N GLU A 71 0.87 11.02 2.18
CA GLU A 71 1.86 10.08 1.67
C GLU A 71 1.27 9.15 0.61
N ILE A 72 2.09 8.89 -0.41
CA ILE A 72 1.83 7.91 -1.46
C ILE A 72 2.97 6.90 -1.43
N LEU A 73 2.64 5.63 -1.26
CA LEU A 73 3.59 4.52 -1.40
C LEU A 73 3.24 3.71 -2.65
N ILE A 74 4.24 3.45 -3.48
CA ILE A 74 4.10 2.61 -4.67
C ILE A 74 5.09 1.47 -4.54
N LEU A 75 4.60 0.31 -4.09
CA LEU A 75 5.42 -0.83 -3.73
C LEU A 75 5.51 -1.83 -4.89
N GLU A 76 6.72 -2.16 -5.31
CA GLU A 76 7.03 -3.29 -6.21
C GLU A 76 7.56 -4.53 -5.45
#